data_AF-A0AA47ME46-F1
#
_entry.id   AF-A0AA47ME46-F1
#
_cell.length_a   1.000
_cell.length_b   1.000
_cell.length_c   1.000
_cell.angle_alpha   90.00
_cell.angle_beta   90.00
_cell.angle_gamma   90.00
#
_symmetry.space_group_name_H-M   'P 1'
#
loop_
_entity.id
_entity.type
_entity.pdbx_description
1 polymer ?
#
loop_
_entity_poly.entity_id
_entity_poly.type
_entity_poly.pdbx_seq_one_letter_code
_entity_poly.pdbx_strand_id
1 'polypeptide(L)'
;MAFVAATFVRLCGYLQDPRLVANFQRLCGVEGTFSEKEETTTRLKGDPPKQPDQDREEYPRQRNPPRDPETKMEEREDQEDHRTRDVGNGSAGEPGGDGGGGDGDAARAKPLRRNSLTGDAGHEFIVRNRLLFYLFTFGTELGNEMFFIAFFPFLFWNVDALVGRRLIVVWAWNLFLGQSTKDLVRWSRPASPPVVKVEVFYNSEYSMPSTHAMTGTAIPFSLFLLSCGRWEYSFSFGLSVALAWSLLVCVSRVYMGMHSVLEVITGFLYSLLILAVLQPMLDAIDGFYATHPLAPLAIVLSHVGMGLLAFSLDSWSTSRGDTAQALGTGVGTALGTHVNHRLGLLTDPPLSALPLAVPAAGLGLVGRSLARFVLGVAVLLVCRMVMKAVTIPGLCRVFGIPAGDVRSARQHMRVELPYRYIVYSAVGFCCVSVVPFVFGMVNLA
;
A
#
# COMPACT_ATOMS: atom_id res chain seq x y z
N MET A 1 7.35 9.58 38.63
CA MET A 1 6.56 8.98 37.52
C MET A 1 5.49 9.92 36.96
N ALA A 2 4.66 10.58 37.78
CA ALA A 2 3.57 11.45 37.29
C ALA A 2 4.02 12.60 36.35
N PHE A 3 5.15 13.26 36.65
CA PHE A 3 5.71 14.32 35.79
C PHE A 3 6.14 13.81 34.41
N VAL A 4 6.76 12.62 34.35
CA VAL A 4 7.20 11.99 33.11
C VAL A 4 6.00 11.59 32.24
N ALA A 5 4.98 10.99 32.85
CA ALA A 5 3.73 10.64 32.16
C ALA A 5 3.01 11.89 31.60
N ALA A 6 2.90 12.96 32.40
CA ALA A 6 2.29 14.21 31.96
C ALA A 6 3.05 14.86 30.80
N THR A 7 4.38 14.82 30.84
CA THR A 7 5.24 15.35 29.77
C THR A 7 5.09 14.53 28.48
N PHE A 8 5.04 13.20 28.60
CA PHE A 8 4.82 12.30 27.47
C PHE A 8 3.44 12.54 26.80
N VAL A 9 2.37 12.65 27.60
CA VAL A 9 1.03 12.94 27.07
C VAL A 9 0.99 14.29 26.34
N ARG A 10 1.65 15.33 26.88
CA ARG A 10 1.75 16.63 26.20
C ARG A 10 2.50 16.53 24.87
N LEU A 11 3.59 15.77 24.83
CA LEU A 11 4.35 15.54 23.61
C LEU A 11 3.50 14.82 22.56
N CYS A 12 2.78 13.76 22.94
CA CYS A 12 1.86 13.06 22.04
C CYS A 12 0.76 13.98 21.52
N GLY A 13 0.17 14.82 22.38
CA GLY A 13 -0.82 15.82 21.98
C GLY A 13 -0.26 16.83 20.96
N TYR A 14 0.96 17.30 21.15
CA TYR A 14 1.65 18.19 20.21
C TYR A 14 1.92 17.51 18.85
N LEU A 15 2.44 16.27 18.86
CA LEU A 15 2.76 15.53 17.64
C LEU A 15 1.51 15.09 16.85
N GLN A 16 0.36 15.01 17.52
CA GLN A 16 -0.93 14.71 16.90
C GLN A 16 -1.63 15.95 16.33
N ASP A 17 -1.22 17.17 16.72
CA ASP A 17 -1.89 18.42 16.33
C ASP A 17 -1.92 18.58 14.79
N PRO A 18 -3.10 18.64 14.15
CA PRO A 18 -3.23 18.89 12.72
C PRO A 18 -2.57 20.19 12.25
N ARG A 19 -2.41 21.19 13.13
CA ARG A 19 -1.70 22.44 12.82
C ARG A 19 -0.23 22.20 12.51
N LEU A 20 0.41 21.21 13.14
CA LEU A 20 1.80 20.86 12.84
C LEU A 20 1.93 20.40 11.38
N VAL A 21 0.98 19.57 10.93
CA VAL A 21 0.90 19.09 9.54
C VAL A 21 0.64 20.26 8.58
N ALA A 22 -0.33 21.12 8.86
CA ALA A 22 -0.66 22.27 8.03
C ALA A 22 0.50 23.30 7.96
N ASN A 23 1.24 23.49 9.05
CA ASN A 23 2.44 24.34 9.08
C ASN A 23 3.56 23.74 8.22
N PHE A 24 3.77 22.44 8.30
CA PHE A 24 4.73 21.73 7.45
C PHE A 24 4.35 21.81 5.97
N GLN A 25 3.08 21.63 5.62
CA GLN A 25 2.57 21.80 4.26
C GLN A 25 2.84 23.22 3.72
N ARG A 26 2.53 24.25 4.51
CA ARG A 26 2.81 25.65 4.15
C ARG A 26 4.30 25.92 3.97
N LEU A 27 5.15 25.39 4.85
CA LEU A 27 6.60 25.47 4.72
C LEU A 27 7.09 24.84 3.40
N CYS A 28 6.46 23.73 2.99
CA CYS A 28 6.74 23.08 1.71
C CYS A 28 5.97 23.67 0.52
N GLY A 29 5.28 24.81 0.69
CA GLY A 29 4.60 25.53 -0.38
C GLY A 29 3.25 24.93 -0.80
N VAL A 30 2.51 24.28 0.10
CA VAL A 30 1.13 23.80 -0.14
C VAL A 30 0.15 24.61 0.71
N GLU A 31 -0.86 25.18 0.04
CA GLU A 31 -1.90 25.99 0.68
C GLU A 31 -3.30 25.54 0.20
N GLY A 32 -4.23 25.36 1.14
CA GLY A 32 -5.60 24.95 0.80
C GLY A 32 -6.47 26.14 0.40
N THR A 33 -7.39 25.96 -0.55
CA THR A 33 -8.38 26.98 -0.93
C THR A 33 -9.68 26.78 -0.15
N PHE A 34 -9.62 26.71 1.18
CA PHE A 34 -10.80 26.54 2.03
C PHE A 34 -11.68 27.80 1.94
N SER A 35 -13.01 27.63 1.85
CA SER A 35 -13.91 28.78 1.78
C SER A 35 -14.03 29.44 3.16
N GLU A 36 -13.88 30.77 3.24
CA GLU A 36 -13.88 31.60 4.47
C GLU A 36 -15.05 31.34 5.45
N LYS A 37 -16.15 30.75 4.97
CA LYS A 37 -17.29 30.35 5.82
C LYS A 37 -16.97 29.22 6.81
N GLU A 38 -16.00 28.35 6.53
CA GLU A 38 -15.63 27.26 7.45
C GLU A 38 -14.68 27.70 8.57
N GLU A 39 -13.80 28.68 8.32
CA GLU A 39 -12.87 29.21 9.33
C GLU A 39 -13.58 30.04 10.42
N THR A 40 -14.69 30.70 10.08
CA THR A 40 -15.44 31.54 11.03
C THR A 40 -16.22 30.69 12.05
N THR A 41 -16.67 29.50 11.65
CA THR A 41 -17.46 28.60 12.51
C THR A 41 -16.61 27.93 13.59
N THR A 42 -15.30 27.75 13.34
CA THR A 42 -14.35 27.20 14.33
C THR A 42 -13.80 28.26 15.29
N ARG A 43 -13.74 29.55 14.91
CA ARG A 43 -13.36 30.63 15.84
C ARG A 43 -14.45 31.00 16.85
N LEU A 44 -15.73 30.75 16.54
CA LEU A 44 -16.86 31.14 17.39
C LEU A 44 -17.32 30.06 18.39
N LYS A 45 -16.81 28.82 18.32
CA LYS A 45 -17.06 27.78 19.32
C LYS A 45 -15.84 27.55 20.21
N GLY A 46 -15.52 28.54 21.04
CA GLY A 46 -14.73 28.33 22.25
C GLY A 46 -15.64 27.90 23.38
N ASP A 47 -16.07 26.64 23.41
CA ASP A 47 -16.77 26.09 24.58
C ASP A 47 -15.74 25.55 25.60
N PRO A 48 -15.94 25.80 26.91
CA PRO A 48 -15.01 25.33 27.95
C PRO A 48 -15.08 23.80 28.12
N PRO A 49 -14.05 23.17 28.71
CA PRO A 49 -13.96 21.72 28.81
C PRO A 49 -15.10 21.18 29.70
N LYS A 50 -16.03 20.43 29.11
CA LYS A 50 -16.99 19.62 29.86
C LYS A 50 -16.33 18.31 30.30
N GLN A 51 -16.54 17.98 31.56
CA GLN A 51 -16.15 16.70 32.18
C GLN A 51 -16.79 15.50 31.45
N PRO A 52 -16.17 14.31 31.55
CA PRO A 52 -16.62 13.13 30.84
C PRO A 52 -17.84 12.53 31.55
N ASP A 53 -19.04 12.77 31.01
CA ASP A 53 -20.20 11.94 31.32
C ASP A 53 -20.17 10.70 30.42
N GLN A 54 -20.17 9.55 31.09
CA GLN A 54 -20.48 8.25 30.52
C GLN A 54 -21.90 8.31 29.96
N ASP A 55 -22.06 8.13 28.65
CA ASP A 55 -22.96 7.13 28.06
C ASP A 55 -23.13 7.30 26.54
N ARG A 56 -22.89 6.19 25.83
CA ARG A 56 -23.29 5.83 24.45
C ARG A 56 -23.09 6.88 23.33
N GLU A 57 -21.94 6.80 22.66
CA GLU A 57 -21.81 7.30 21.29
C GLU A 57 -22.45 6.31 20.30
N GLU A 58 -23.56 6.75 19.72
CA GLU A 58 -24.26 6.10 18.61
C GLU A 58 -23.53 6.43 17.30
N TYR A 59 -22.91 5.40 16.70
CA TYR A 59 -22.25 5.48 15.39
C TYR A 59 -23.28 5.76 14.27
N PRO A 60 -22.89 6.44 13.16
CA PRO A 60 -23.80 6.66 12.06
C PRO A 60 -24.08 5.33 11.34
N ARG A 61 -25.28 4.78 11.59
CA ARG A 61 -25.84 3.68 10.79
C ARG A 61 -26.06 4.18 9.36
N GLN A 62 -25.35 3.58 8.41
CA GLN A 62 -25.70 3.68 6.99
C GLN A 62 -27.14 3.18 6.81
N ARG A 63 -27.97 4.07 6.27
CA ARG A 63 -29.38 3.83 5.99
C ARG A 63 -29.47 2.93 4.76
N ASN A 64 -29.91 1.69 4.93
CA ASN A 64 -30.36 0.87 3.80
C ASN A 64 -31.51 1.60 3.10
N PRO A 65 -31.57 1.63 1.74
CA PRO A 65 -32.74 2.14 1.05
C PRO A 65 -33.94 1.21 1.32
N PRO A 66 -35.17 1.74 1.47
CA PRO A 66 -36.33 0.90 1.75
C PRO A 66 -36.70 0.05 0.53
N ARG A 67 -37.21 -1.15 0.83
CA ARG A 67 -37.83 -2.07 -0.11
C ARG A 67 -39.34 -1.79 -0.20
N ASP A 68 -39.89 -2.14 -1.37
CA ASP A 68 -41.31 -2.43 -1.72
C ASP A 68 -42.16 -1.26 -2.27
N PRO A 69 -43.27 -1.53 -3.00
CA PRO A 69 -43.39 -2.35 -4.22
C PRO A 69 -44.18 -1.66 -5.37
N GLU A 70 -44.09 -2.23 -6.58
CA GLU A 70 -45.09 -2.25 -7.67
C GLU A 70 -45.61 -0.95 -8.37
N THR A 71 -45.20 -0.83 -9.65
CA THR A 71 -45.97 -0.46 -10.87
C THR A 71 -46.49 0.97 -11.09
N LYS A 72 -45.91 1.69 -12.07
CA LYS A 72 -46.47 1.89 -13.43
C LYS A 72 -45.59 2.81 -14.32
N MET A 73 -45.40 2.32 -15.55
CA MET A 73 -45.00 2.97 -16.82
C MET A 73 -45.12 4.49 -16.92
N GLU A 74 -44.08 5.14 -17.47
CA GLU A 74 -44.16 5.76 -18.80
C GLU A 74 -42.76 6.08 -19.35
N GLU A 75 -42.59 5.76 -20.64
CA GLU A 75 -41.35 5.72 -21.43
C GLU A 75 -40.83 7.12 -21.80
N ARG A 76 -39.50 7.27 -21.88
CA ARG A 76 -38.82 8.19 -22.81
C ARG A 76 -37.34 7.82 -22.95
N GLU A 77 -37.08 7.07 -24.02
CA GLU A 77 -35.89 7.07 -24.89
C GLU A 77 -34.50 7.14 -24.24
N ASP A 78 -33.92 5.95 -24.01
CA ASP A 78 -32.49 5.76 -23.77
C ASP A 78 -31.71 5.87 -25.09
N GLN A 79 -30.86 6.88 -25.19
CA GLN A 79 -29.76 6.91 -26.15
C GLN A 79 -28.56 6.18 -25.54
N GLU A 80 -28.16 5.09 -26.19
CA GLU A 80 -26.96 4.30 -25.91
C GLU A 80 -25.70 5.19 -25.87
N ASP A 81 -24.92 5.13 -24.79
CA ASP A 81 -23.48 5.41 -24.87
C ASP A 81 -22.70 4.26 -24.22
N HIS A 82 -22.32 3.34 -25.09
CA HIS A 82 -21.44 2.22 -24.85
C HIS A 82 -20.01 2.76 -24.61
N ARG A 83 -19.62 2.99 -23.35
CA ARG A 83 -18.20 3.20 -23.01
C ARG A 83 -17.77 2.37 -21.80
N THR A 84 -17.30 1.18 -22.13
CA THR A 84 -16.34 0.41 -21.34
C THR A 84 -15.14 1.28 -20.94
N ARG A 85 -15.07 1.63 -19.64
CA ARG A 85 -13.83 2.09 -19.00
C ARG A 85 -13.61 1.29 -17.73
N ASP A 86 -12.96 0.15 -17.90
CA ASP A 86 -12.16 -0.45 -16.85
C ASP A 86 -10.70 -0.43 -17.31
N VAL A 87 -9.80 -0.23 -16.34
CA VAL A 87 -8.32 -0.23 -16.44
C VAL A 87 -7.65 1.08 -16.87
N GLY A 88 -7.06 1.76 -15.86
CA GLY A 88 -6.12 2.86 -16.03
C GLY A 88 -5.90 3.58 -14.70
N ASN A 89 -4.99 3.05 -13.88
CA ASN A 89 -4.50 3.72 -12.68
C ASN A 89 -4.09 5.15 -13.06
N GLY A 90 -4.63 6.14 -12.34
CA GLY A 90 -4.38 7.55 -12.61
C GLY A 90 -2.91 7.88 -12.47
N SER A 91 -2.21 7.91 -13.62
CA SER A 91 -1.00 8.70 -13.80
C SER A 91 -1.31 10.15 -13.40
N ALA A 92 -0.33 10.80 -12.78
CA ALA A 92 -0.38 12.17 -12.29
C ALA A 92 -1.26 13.06 -13.19
N GLY A 93 -2.29 13.66 -12.61
CA GLY A 93 -3.09 14.65 -13.33
C GLY A 93 -2.17 15.76 -13.78
N GLU A 94 -2.00 15.93 -15.08
CA GLU A 94 -1.33 17.10 -15.63
C GLU A 94 -2.04 18.36 -15.10
N PRO A 95 -1.28 19.39 -14.67
CA PRO A 95 -1.89 20.65 -14.31
C PRO A 95 -2.54 21.22 -15.58
N GLY A 96 -3.87 21.30 -15.58
CA GLY A 96 -4.65 21.89 -16.66
C GLY A 96 -4.18 23.32 -16.88
N GLY A 97 -3.59 23.57 -18.04
CA GLY A 97 -3.27 24.91 -18.50
C GLY A 97 -4.58 25.61 -18.87
N ASP A 98 -4.89 26.69 -18.16
CA ASP A 98 -5.68 27.75 -18.74
C ASP A 98 -5.08 29.11 -18.33
N GLY A 99 -4.90 29.96 -19.34
CA GLY A 99 -4.10 31.18 -19.26
C GLY A 99 -4.85 32.35 -18.64
N GLY A 100 -4.15 33.12 -17.82
CA GLY A 100 -4.58 34.43 -17.34
C GLY A 100 -3.55 35.00 -16.38
N GLY A 101 -2.76 35.98 -16.86
CA GLY A 101 -1.53 36.45 -16.21
C GLY A 101 -1.72 37.10 -14.84
N GLY A 102 -0.71 36.92 -13.98
CA GLY A 102 -0.54 37.61 -12.70
C GLY A 102 0.32 36.82 -11.71
N ASP A 103 1.60 37.18 -11.65
CA ASP A 103 2.61 36.88 -10.61
C ASP A 103 2.88 35.42 -10.14
N GLY A 104 4.01 34.87 -10.60
CA GLY A 104 4.91 34.00 -9.82
C GLY A 104 4.46 32.59 -9.40
N ASP A 105 4.65 31.61 -10.29
CA ASP A 105 4.92 30.16 -10.03
C ASP A 105 3.88 29.29 -9.29
N ALA A 106 2.79 29.84 -8.77
CA ALA A 106 1.76 29.09 -8.06
C ALA A 106 0.82 28.32 -9.03
N ALA A 107 0.78 26.98 -8.92
CA ALA A 107 -0.12 26.13 -9.72
C ALA A 107 -1.30 25.61 -8.88
N ARG A 108 -2.52 25.71 -9.43
CA ARG A 108 -3.72 25.13 -8.81
C ARG A 108 -3.78 23.63 -9.12
N ALA A 109 -3.91 22.81 -8.08
CA ALA A 109 -3.90 21.36 -8.18
C ALA A 109 -5.17 20.76 -7.57
N LYS A 110 -5.56 19.61 -8.11
CA LYS A 110 -6.64 18.78 -7.58
C LYS A 110 -6.04 17.63 -6.76
N PRO A 111 -6.78 17.10 -5.79
CA PRO A 111 -6.34 15.93 -5.04
C PRO A 111 -5.98 14.76 -5.93
N LEU A 112 -4.83 14.17 -5.66
CA LEU A 112 -4.36 12.95 -6.29
C LEU A 112 -5.18 11.76 -5.81
N ARG A 113 -5.29 10.76 -6.71
CA ARG A 113 -5.81 9.40 -6.43
C ARG A 113 -7.16 9.38 -5.71
N ARG A 114 -8.23 9.25 -6.49
CA ARG A 114 -9.60 9.10 -6.00
C ARG A 114 -9.95 7.64 -5.80
N ASN A 115 -10.63 7.32 -4.71
CA ASN A 115 -11.15 5.98 -4.49
C ASN A 115 -12.51 5.84 -5.20
N SER A 116 -12.54 5.01 -6.25
CA SER A 116 -13.74 4.77 -7.05
C SER A 116 -14.86 4.02 -6.29
N LEU A 117 -14.56 3.45 -5.12
CA LEU A 117 -15.51 2.75 -4.27
C LEU A 117 -16.16 3.69 -3.23
N THR A 118 -15.50 4.78 -2.81
CA THR A 118 -16.05 5.72 -1.81
C THR A 118 -16.62 6.99 -2.43
N GLY A 119 -16.13 7.42 -3.60
CA GLY A 119 -16.62 8.62 -4.27
C GLY A 119 -16.09 9.95 -3.70
N ASP A 120 -15.10 9.91 -2.80
CA ASP A 120 -14.57 11.12 -2.14
C ASP A 120 -13.89 12.08 -3.13
N ALA A 121 -14.38 13.33 -3.18
CA ALA A 121 -13.75 14.44 -3.89
C ALA A 121 -13.10 15.39 -2.87
N GLY A 122 -11.77 15.38 -2.77
CA GLY A 122 -11.05 16.32 -1.89
C GLY A 122 -11.08 17.77 -2.39
N HIS A 123 -10.55 18.69 -1.59
CA HIS A 123 -10.50 20.13 -1.90
C HIS A 123 -9.35 20.49 -2.85
N GLU A 124 -9.54 21.55 -3.63
CA GLU A 124 -8.46 22.13 -4.43
C GLU A 124 -7.42 22.82 -3.53
N PHE A 125 -6.17 22.87 -4.01
CA PHE A 125 -5.06 23.48 -3.30
C PHE A 125 -4.07 24.12 -4.27
N ILE A 126 -3.20 24.97 -3.74
CA ILE A 126 -2.18 25.69 -4.47
C ILE A 126 -0.82 25.10 -4.12
N VAL A 127 0.00 24.85 -5.15
CA VAL A 127 1.39 24.39 -5.04
C VAL A 127 2.32 25.51 -5.48
N ARG A 128 3.13 26.01 -4.55
CA ARG A 128 4.16 27.02 -4.79
C ARG A 128 5.55 26.42 -4.99
N ASN A 129 5.86 25.27 -4.38
CA ASN A 129 7.15 24.59 -4.54
C ASN A 129 6.97 23.26 -5.28
N ARG A 130 7.23 23.28 -6.60
CA ARG A 130 7.05 22.11 -7.47
C ARG A 130 8.07 20.99 -7.18
N LEU A 131 9.31 21.34 -6.81
CA LEU A 131 10.35 20.34 -6.53
C LEU A 131 9.95 19.48 -5.33
N LEU A 132 9.54 20.11 -4.22
CA LEU A 132 9.09 19.37 -3.04
C LEU A 132 7.80 18.61 -3.30
N PHE A 133 6.89 19.17 -4.10
CA PHE A 133 5.67 18.47 -4.52
C PHE A 133 5.99 17.16 -5.25
N TYR A 134 6.86 17.20 -6.27
CA TYR A 134 7.24 15.98 -7.00
C TYR A 134 8.08 15.03 -6.15
N LEU A 135 8.97 15.55 -5.29
CA LEU A 135 9.78 14.73 -4.38
C LEU A 135 8.90 13.94 -3.41
N PHE A 136 7.93 14.58 -2.75
CA PHE A 136 7.05 13.90 -1.80
C PHE A 136 5.97 13.07 -2.51
N THR A 137 5.56 13.44 -3.72
CA THR A 137 4.73 12.56 -4.56
C THR A 137 5.49 11.28 -4.90
N PHE A 138 6.74 11.38 -5.34
CA PHE A 138 7.59 10.22 -5.55
C PHE A 138 7.80 9.41 -4.26
N GLY A 139 8.07 10.08 -3.14
CA GLY A 139 8.22 9.46 -1.83
C GLY A 139 6.98 8.65 -1.42
N THR A 140 5.77 9.16 -1.67
CA THR A 140 4.57 8.37 -1.37
C THR A 140 4.37 7.22 -2.34
N GLU A 141 4.77 7.34 -3.61
CA GLU A 141 4.72 6.27 -4.61
C GLU A 141 5.54 5.05 -4.20
N LEU A 142 6.66 5.23 -3.50
CA LEU A 142 7.46 4.12 -2.94
C LEU A 142 6.73 3.28 -1.88
N GLY A 143 5.59 3.75 -1.37
CA GLY A 143 4.71 3.01 -0.45
C GLY A 143 3.48 2.39 -1.12
N ASN A 144 3.35 2.49 -2.45
CA ASN A 144 2.14 2.12 -3.19
C ASN A 144 2.28 0.83 -4.00
N GLU A 145 1.13 0.28 -4.39
CA GLU A 145 1.03 -0.98 -5.14
C GLU A 145 1.90 -1.00 -6.41
N MET A 146 1.89 0.09 -7.20
CA MET A 146 2.65 0.16 -8.46
C MET A 146 4.16 0.01 -8.24
N PHE A 147 4.68 0.59 -7.16
CA PHE A 147 6.07 0.40 -6.78
C PHE A 147 6.35 -1.08 -6.46
N PHE A 148 5.52 -1.75 -5.67
CA PHE A 148 5.72 -3.16 -5.33
C PHE A 148 5.63 -4.11 -6.53
N ILE A 149 4.73 -3.82 -7.48
CA ILE A 149 4.61 -4.58 -8.74
C ILE A 149 5.89 -4.48 -9.59
N ALA A 150 6.63 -3.37 -9.52
CA ALA A 150 7.90 -3.24 -10.23
C ALA A 150 9.09 -3.75 -9.40
N PHE A 151 9.15 -3.37 -8.12
CA PHE A 151 10.29 -3.58 -7.24
C PHE A 151 10.55 -5.05 -6.93
N PHE A 152 9.53 -5.80 -6.49
CA PHE A 152 9.74 -7.21 -6.13
C PHE A 152 10.16 -8.06 -7.33
N PRO A 153 9.49 -8.00 -8.50
CA PRO A 153 9.92 -8.77 -9.65
C PRO A 153 11.33 -8.39 -10.12
N PHE A 154 11.67 -7.11 -10.10
CA PHE A 154 13.03 -6.69 -10.43
C PHE A 154 14.06 -7.29 -9.47
N LEU A 155 13.78 -7.27 -8.16
CA LEU A 155 14.63 -7.88 -7.14
C LEU A 155 14.78 -9.40 -7.35
N PHE A 156 13.69 -10.12 -7.64
CA PHE A 156 13.71 -11.56 -7.91
C PHE A 156 14.51 -11.95 -9.15
N TRP A 157 14.35 -11.21 -10.25
CA TRP A 157 14.83 -11.63 -11.57
C TRP A 157 16.19 -11.06 -11.93
N ASN A 158 16.60 -9.93 -11.33
CA ASN A 158 17.79 -9.20 -11.75
C ASN A 158 18.81 -8.94 -10.64
N VAL A 159 18.42 -9.10 -9.37
CA VAL A 159 19.31 -8.79 -8.24
C VAL A 159 19.58 -10.04 -7.43
N ASP A 160 18.64 -10.49 -6.60
CA ASP A 160 18.88 -11.58 -5.66
C ASP A 160 17.56 -12.19 -5.20
N ALA A 161 17.28 -13.39 -5.71
CA ALA A 161 16.04 -14.10 -5.41
C ALA A 161 15.90 -14.43 -3.92
N LEU A 162 16.99 -14.81 -3.23
CA LEU A 162 16.96 -15.11 -1.79
C LEU A 162 16.55 -13.89 -0.98
N VAL A 163 17.13 -12.73 -1.29
CA VAL A 163 16.76 -11.46 -0.65
C VAL A 163 15.30 -11.13 -0.96
N GLY A 164 14.85 -11.30 -2.21
CA GLY A 164 13.46 -11.10 -2.61
C GLY A 164 12.46 -11.96 -1.83
N ARG A 165 12.72 -13.27 -1.67
CA ARG A 165 11.86 -14.20 -0.94
C ARG A 165 11.73 -13.81 0.53
N ARG A 166 12.83 -13.45 1.19
CA ARG A 166 12.82 -13.03 2.60
C ARG A 166 12.17 -11.66 2.77
N LEU A 167 12.43 -10.73 1.86
CA LEU A 167 11.87 -9.38 1.91
C LEU A 167 10.34 -9.38 1.73
N ILE A 168 9.78 -10.28 0.91
CA ILE A 168 8.33 -10.35 0.74
C ILE A 168 7.62 -10.90 1.98
N VAL A 169 8.28 -11.78 2.74
CA VAL A 169 7.78 -12.25 4.06
C VAL A 169 7.69 -11.06 5.01
N VAL A 170 8.76 -10.26 5.10
CA VAL A 170 8.76 -9.03 5.92
C VAL A 170 7.64 -8.09 5.51
N TRP A 171 7.47 -7.85 4.20
CA TRP A 171 6.43 -6.99 3.67
C TRP A 171 5.02 -7.47 4.03
N ALA A 172 4.72 -8.76 3.81
CA ALA A 172 3.41 -9.32 4.08
C ALA A 172 3.04 -9.27 5.57
N TRP A 173 3.98 -9.63 6.45
CA TRP A 173 3.79 -9.56 7.90
C TRP A 173 3.64 -8.12 8.40
N ASN A 174 4.49 -7.21 7.91
CA ASN A 174 4.43 -5.80 8.28
C ASN A 174 3.10 -5.15 7.86
N LEU A 175 2.60 -5.46 6.66
CA LEU A 175 1.30 -4.96 6.21
C LEU A 175 0.15 -5.58 7.00
N PHE A 176 0.17 -6.90 7.23
CA PHE A 176 -0.84 -7.60 8.01
C PHE A 176 -0.96 -7.02 9.44
N LEU A 177 0.16 -6.88 10.15
CA LEU A 177 0.18 -6.35 11.51
C LEU A 177 -0.22 -4.87 11.55
N GLY A 178 0.23 -4.07 10.59
CA GLY A 178 -0.13 -2.65 10.49
C GLY A 178 -1.61 -2.44 10.24
N GLN A 179 -2.19 -3.15 9.27
CA GLN A 179 -3.62 -3.04 8.96
C GLN A 179 -4.50 -3.61 10.08
N SER A 180 -4.11 -4.74 10.69
CA SER A 180 -4.83 -5.29 11.84
C SER A 180 -4.80 -4.32 13.03
N THR A 181 -3.66 -3.66 13.27
CA THR A 181 -3.53 -2.65 14.34
C THR A 181 -4.40 -1.43 14.08
N LYS A 182 -4.51 -0.97 12.82
CA LYS A 182 -5.44 0.11 12.45
C LYS A 182 -6.89 -0.24 12.80
N ASP A 183 -7.33 -1.46 12.50
CA ASP A 183 -8.69 -1.90 12.77
C ASP A 183 -8.96 -2.09 14.28
N LEU A 184 -7.92 -2.32 15.08
CA LEU A 184 -7.97 -2.37 16.55
C LEU A 184 -7.98 -0.97 17.19
N VAL A 185 -7.10 -0.07 16.74
CA VAL A 185 -6.91 1.26 17.34
C VAL A 185 -7.99 2.25 16.87
N ARG A 186 -8.45 2.12 15.62
CA ARG A 186 -9.54 2.90 15.02
C ARG A 186 -9.36 4.43 15.09
N TRP A 187 -8.10 4.88 15.02
CA TRP A 187 -7.76 6.29 15.14
C TRP A 187 -8.20 7.08 13.90
N SER A 188 -8.79 8.27 14.10
CA SER A 188 -9.23 9.14 13.02
C SER A 188 -8.06 9.88 12.35
N ARG A 189 -8.23 10.21 11.06
CA ARG A 189 -7.26 10.99 10.27
C ARG A 189 -7.15 12.44 10.80
N PRO A 190 -6.03 13.14 10.54
CA PRO A 190 -5.93 14.57 10.85
C PRO A 190 -7.06 15.37 10.20
N ALA A 191 -7.69 16.28 10.97
CA ALA A 191 -8.80 17.09 10.51
C ALA A 191 -8.41 18.02 9.36
N SER A 192 -9.32 18.14 8.38
CA SER A 192 -9.23 19.04 7.23
C SER A 192 -10.52 19.86 7.20
N PRO A 193 -10.49 21.20 7.35
CA PRO A 193 -9.31 22.07 7.62
C PRO A 193 -8.68 21.86 9.02
N PRO A 194 -7.43 22.32 9.28
CA PRO A 194 -6.56 23.15 8.41
C PRO A 194 -5.65 22.35 7.47
N VAL A 195 -5.61 21.02 7.58
CA VAL A 195 -4.73 20.17 6.76
C VAL A 195 -5.29 20.05 5.35
N VAL A 196 -4.42 20.16 4.34
CA VAL A 196 -4.78 19.92 2.95
C VAL A 196 -4.66 18.43 2.63
N LYS A 197 -5.73 17.80 2.16
CA LYS A 197 -5.70 16.39 1.70
C LYS A 197 -5.23 16.33 0.25
N VAL A 198 -3.92 16.18 0.07
CA VAL A 198 -3.28 16.09 -1.27
C VAL A 198 -3.59 14.75 -1.94
N GLU A 199 -3.80 13.69 -1.16
CA GLU A 199 -4.26 12.38 -1.60
C GLU A 199 -5.62 12.06 -0.94
N VAL A 200 -6.56 11.41 -1.64
CA VAL A 200 -7.90 11.10 -1.08
C VAL A 200 -8.19 9.60 -0.96
N PHE A 201 -7.42 8.76 -1.64
CA PHE A 201 -7.71 7.32 -1.76
C PHE A 201 -7.92 6.61 -0.41
N TYR A 202 -7.12 6.98 0.60
CA TYR A 202 -7.11 6.35 1.91
C TYR A 202 -7.87 7.14 2.99
N ASN A 203 -8.70 8.11 2.61
CA ASN A 203 -9.38 8.99 3.56
C ASN A 203 -10.40 8.24 4.43
N SER A 204 -10.97 7.16 3.90
CA SER A 204 -11.90 6.27 4.60
C SER A 204 -11.22 5.26 5.52
N GLU A 205 -9.89 5.21 5.58
CA GLU A 205 -9.15 4.30 6.46
C GLU A 205 -8.72 4.95 7.76
N TYR A 206 -8.63 4.13 8.82
CA TYR A 206 -8.01 4.51 10.09
C TYR A 206 -6.55 4.94 9.90
N SER A 207 -6.12 5.88 10.73
CA SER A 207 -4.85 6.60 10.55
C SER A 207 -3.66 5.96 11.24
N MET A 208 -3.85 5.38 12.42
CA MET A 208 -2.75 4.91 13.28
C MET A 208 -2.65 3.37 13.27
N PRO A 209 -1.46 2.78 13.06
CA PRO A 209 -0.21 3.41 12.61
C PRO A 209 -0.21 3.71 11.10
N SER A 210 0.71 4.59 10.66
CA SER A 210 0.90 4.84 9.23
C SER A 210 1.54 3.63 8.53
N THR A 211 0.75 2.88 7.75
CA THR A 211 1.20 1.69 7.01
C THR A 211 2.20 2.00 5.89
N HIS A 212 2.11 3.18 5.27
CA HIS A 212 3.12 3.66 4.33
C HIS A 212 4.44 3.96 5.04
N ALA A 213 4.41 4.61 6.21
CA ALA A 213 5.62 4.81 7.01
C ALA A 213 6.19 3.47 7.48
N MET A 214 5.35 2.55 7.93
CA MET A 214 5.78 1.19 8.30
C MET A 214 6.48 0.49 7.14
N THR A 215 5.89 0.49 5.94
CA THR A 215 6.49 -0.19 4.78
C THR A 215 7.72 0.54 4.27
N GLY A 216 7.70 1.87 4.28
CA GLY A 216 8.84 2.73 3.99
C GLY A 216 9.99 2.59 4.98
N THR A 217 9.76 2.01 6.16
CA THR A 217 10.83 1.60 7.09
C THR A 217 11.20 0.14 6.87
N ALA A 218 10.23 -0.79 6.88
CA ALA A 218 10.45 -2.22 6.82
C ALA A 218 11.29 -2.63 5.60
N ILE A 219 10.93 -2.14 4.41
CA ILE A 219 11.54 -2.55 3.15
C ILE A 219 13.01 -2.11 3.06
N PRO A 220 13.36 -0.80 3.16
CA PRO A 220 14.75 -0.39 3.02
C PRO A 220 15.66 -0.95 4.13
N PHE A 221 15.21 -1.01 5.38
CA PHE A 221 16.01 -1.57 6.46
C PHE A 221 16.18 -3.08 6.31
N SER A 222 15.13 -3.83 5.96
CA SER A 222 15.26 -5.26 5.72
C SER A 222 16.14 -5.56 4.51
N LEU A 223 15.99 -4.80 3.41
CA LEU A 223 16.87 -4.92 2.25
C LEU A 223 18.32 -4.71 2.66
N PHE A 224 18.63 -3.63 3.38
CA PHE A 224 19.96 -3.35 3.91
C PHE A 224 20.49 -4.49 4.79
N LEU A 225 19.70 -4.97 5.74
CA LEU A 225 20.11 -6.05 6.65
C LEU A 225 20.32 -7.40 5.93
N LEU A 226 19.57 -7.67 4.87
CA LEU A 226 19.67 -8.90 4.08
C LEU A 226 20.80 -8.85 3.04
N SER A 227 21.16 -7.66 2.54
CA SER A 227 22.22 -7.49 1.54
C SER A 227 23.58 -7.15 2.15
N CYS A 228 23.64 -6.65 3.39
CA CYS A 228 24.91 -6.27 4.03
C CYS A 228 25.78 -7.50 4.29
N GLY A 229 27.03 -7.48 3.81
CA GLY A 229 27.95 -8.62 3.86
C GLY A 229 27.65 -9.72 2.84
N ARG A 230 26.49 -9.66 2.17
CA ARG A 230 26.15 -10.54 1.04
C ARG A 230 26.55 -9.93 -0.30
N TRP A 231 26.43 -8.61 -0.44
CA TRP A 231 26.87 -7.85 -1.60
C TRP A 231 28.04 -6.93 -1.24
N GLU A 232 28.95 -6.71 -2.18
CA GLU A 232 30.11 -5.83 -2.01
C GLU A 232 29.71 -4.35 -2.06
N TYR A 233 29.32 -3.79 -0.92
CA TYR A 233 29.15 -2.35 -0.73
C TYR A 233 29.46 -1.94 0.71
N SER A 234 29.74 -0.66 0.92
CA SER A 234 30.04 -0.10 2.26
C SER A 234 28.81 -0.10 3.18
N PHE A 235 28.96 -0.53 4.43
CA PHE A 235 27.92 -0.44 5.46
C PHE A 235 27.28 0.95 5.52
N SER A 236 28.10 2.01 5.52
CA SER A 236 27.63 3.40 5.59
C SER A 236 26.76 3.75 4.40
N PHE A 237 27.14 3.32 3.20
CA PHE A 237 26.34 3.57 1.99
C PHE A 237 24.97 2.90 2.09
N GLY A 238 24.92 1.62 2.44
CA GLY A 238 23.65 0.89 2.58
C GLY A 238 22.74 1.50 3.65
N LEU A 239 23.31 1.86 4.81
CA LEU A 239 22.55 2.50 5.89
C LEU A 239 22.04 3.89 5.47
N SER A 240 22.85 4.69 4.77
CA SER A 240 22.44 6.00 4.26
C SER A 240 21.28 5.88 3.26
N VAL A 241 21.32 4.91 2.35
CA VAL A 241 20.20 4.65 1.41
C VAL A 241 18.95 4.24 2.17
N ALA A 242 19.07 3.34 3.16
CA ALA A 242 17.93 2.88 3.93
C ALA A 242 17.27 4.02 4.73
N LEU A 243 18.09 4.87 5.37
CA LEU A 243 17.63 6.05 6.10
C LEU A 243 17.00 7.09 5.17
N ALA A 244 17.62 7.38 4.02
CA ALA A 244 17.10 8.35 3.07
C ALA A 244 15.75 7.92 2.49
N TRP A 245 15.61 6.64 2.13
CA TRP A 245 14.34 6.06 1.68
C TRP A 245 13.29 6.18 2.79
N SER A 246 13.57 5.68 3.98
CA SER A 246 12.61 5.69 5.09
C SER A 246 12.17 7.10 5.45
N LEU A 247 13.11 8.05 5.53
CA LEU A 247 12.82 9.45 5.79
C LEU A 247 11.92 10.05 4.69
N LEU A 248 12.26 9.81 3.42
CA LEU A 248 11.50 10.32 2.28
C LEU A 248 10.04 9.85 2.33
N VAL A 249 9.80 8.55 2.56
CA VAL A 249 8.44 7.99 2.66
C VAL A 249 7.72 8.55 3.88
N CYS A 250 8.35 8.55 5.07
CA CYS A 250 7.76 9.05 6.30
C CYS A 250 7.32 10.52 6.18
N VAL A 251 8.21 11.38 5.69
CA VAL A 251 7.93 12.81 5.52
C VAL A 251 6.85 13.04 4.45
N SER A 252 6.84 12.23 3.37
CA SER A 252 5.80 12.34 2.35
C SER A 252 4.38 12.14 2.90
N ARG A 253 4.19 11.30 3.94
CA ARG A 253 2.86 11.05 4.52
C ARG A 253 2.31 12.23 5.32
N VAL A 254 3.21 13.00 5.95
CA VAL A 254 2.87 14.28 6.58
C VAL A 254 2.57 15.32 5.49
N TYR A 255 3.41 15.40 4.45
CA TYR A 255 3.19 16.31 3.32
C TYR A 255 1.84 16.09 2.63
N MET A 256 1.44 14.83 2.42
CA MET A 256 0.17 14.48 1.78
C MET A 256 -1.07 14.81 2.63
N GLY A 257 -0.88 15.19 3.90
CA GLY A 257 -1.96 15.50 4.83
C GLY A 257 -2.72 14.26 5.33
N MET A 258 -2.18 13.07 5.09
CA MET A 258 -2.86 11.81 5.41
C MET A 258 -2.61 11.36 6.85
N HIS A 259 -1.49 11.75 7.44
CA HIS A 259 -1.09 11.33 8.78
C HIS A 259 -0.55 12.48 9.62
N SER A 260 -0.72 12.39 10.93
CA SER A 260 -0.03 13.25 11.91
C SER A 260 1.45 12.84 12.03
N VAL A 261 2.26 13.67 12.70
CA VAL A 261 3.66 13.33 12.97
C VAL A 261 3.75 12.15 13.95
N LEU A 262 2.84 12.10 14.94
CA LEU A 262 2.77 10.98 15.89
C LEU A 262 2.53 9.64 15.17
N GLU A 263 1.57 9.59 14.24
CA GLU A 263 1.21 8.36 13.51
C GLU A 263 2.35 7.84 12.63
N VAL A 264 3.15 8.75 12.08
CA VAL A 264 4.36 8.41 11.30
C VAL A 264 5.46 7.87 12.21
N ILE A 265 5.72 8.51 13.36
CA ILE A 265 6.69 8.03 14.35
C ILE A 265 6.29 6.65 14.88
N THR A 266 5.00 6.46 15.22
CA THR A 266 4.48 5.16 15.65
C THR A 266 4.67 4.11 14.57
N GLY A 267 4.34 4.40 13.31
CA GLY A 267 4.57 3.47 12.21
C GLY A 267 6.04 3.10 12.02
N PHE A 268 6.94 4.08 12.08
CA PHE A 268 8.38 3.86 12.01
C PHE A 268 8.87 2.94 13.13
N LEU A 269 8.57 3.27 14.40
CA LEU A 269 9.01 2.49 15.55
C LEU A 269 8.39 1.08 15.57
N TYR A 270 7.12 0.97 15.18
CA TYR A 270 6.44 -0.32 15.13
C TYR A 270 7.05 -1.24 14.07
N SER A 271 7.42 -0.70 12.92
CA SER A 271 8.12 -1.45 11.88
C SER A 271 9.50 -1.95 12.36
N LEU A 272 10.27 -1.12 13.06
CA LEU A 272 11.54 -1.54 13.66
C LEU A 272 11.34 -2.68 14.68
N LEU A 273 10.28 -2.63 15.48
CA LEU A 273 9.93 -3.71 16.40
C LEU A 273 9.60 -5.00 15.65
N ILE A 274 8.79 -4.92 14.59
CA ILE A 274 8.46 -6.07 13.74
C ILE A 274 9.74 -6.67 13.13
N LEU A 275 10.63 -5.83 12.59
CA LEU A 275 11.92 -6.27 12.05
C LEU A 275 12.79 -6.94 13.10
N ALA A 276 12.89 -6.38 14.31
CA ALA A 276 13.70 -6.95 15.39
C ALA A 276 13.27 -8.38 15.76
N VAL A 277 11.96 -8.67 15.67
CA VAL A 277 11.41 -10.02 15.91
C VAL A 277 11.56 -10.91 14.69
N LEU A 278 11.24 -10.41 13.50
CA LEU A 278 11.14 -11.23 12.30
C LEU A 278 12.50 -11.55 11.68
N GLN A 279 13.46 -10.62 11.73
CA GLN A 279 14.79 -10.76 11.14
C GLN A 279 15.50 -12.06 11.55
N PRO A 280 15.62 -12.44 12.84
CA PRO A 280 16.27 -13.70 13.23
C PRO A 280 15.51 -14.96 12.78
N MET A 281 14.24 -14.84 12.41
CA MET A 281 13.39 -15.96 11.96
C MET A 281 13.40 -16.17 10.45
N LEU A 282 13.87 -15.19 9.66
CA LEU A 282 13.75 -15.21 8.19
C LEU A 282 14.44 -16.42 7.56
N ASP A 283 15.61 -16.81 8.05
CA ASP A 283 16.36 -17.97 7.54
C ASP A 283 15.61 -19.28 7.78
N ALA A 284 15.03 -19.45 8.96
CA ALA A 284 14.23 -20.62 9.30
C ALA A 284 12.93 -20.67 8.48
N ILE A 285 12.27 -19.52 8.28
CA ILE A 285 11.04 -19.43 7.47
C ILE A 285 11.33 -19.76 6.00
N ASP A 286 12.35 -19.14 5.40
CA ASP A 286 12.73 -19.39 3.99
C ASP A 286 13.16 -20.84 3.79
N GLY A 287 13.99 -21.38 4.69
CA GLY A 287 14.40 -22.78 4.66
C GLY A 287 13.23 -23.75 4.76
N PHE A 288 12.26 -23.47 5.65
CA PHE A 288 11.04 -24.25 5.77
C PHE A 288 10.20 -24.19 4.49
N TYR A 289 9.95 -22.99 3.94
CA TYR A 289 9.19 -22.80 2.70
C TYR A 289 9.82 -23.54 1.52
N ALA A 290 11.13 -23.44 1.36
CA ALA A 290 11.84 -24.05 0.24
C ALA A 290 11.89 -25.58 0.32
N THR A 291 12.17 -26.15 1.49
CA THR A 291 12.64 -27.55 1.58
C THR A 291 11.64 -28.51 2.22
N HIS A 292 10.79 -28.05 3.15
CA HIS A 292 10.02 -28.96 4.00
C HIS A 292 8.80 -29.53 3.24
N PRO A 293 8.55 -30.86 3.24
CA PRO A 293 7.44 -31.46 2.49
C PRO A 293 6.05 -30.97 2.89
N LEU A 294 5.85 -30.64 4.18
CA LEU A 294 4.59 -30.08 4.69
C LEU A 294 4.46 -28.57 4.50
N ALA A 295 5.47 -27.90 3.91
CA ALA A 295 5.45 -26.45 3.75
C ALA A 295 4.24 -25.94 2.96
N PRO A 296 3.83 -26.53 1.82
CA PRO A 296 2.68 -26.03 1.07
C PRO A 296 1.39 -25.96 1.90
N LEU A 297 1.12 -26.99 2.69
CA LEU A 297 -0.05 -27.03 3.57
C LEU A 297 0.07 -25.99 4.68
N ALA A 298 1.21 -25.91 5.35
CA ALA A 298 1.44 -24.96 6.44
C ALA A 298 1.39 -23.50 5.96
N ILE A 299 1.90 -23.19 4.77
CA ILE A 299 1.85 -21.87 4.13
C ILE A 299 0.39 -21.45 3.93
N VAL A 300 -0.42 -22.31 3.30
CA VAL A 300 -1.84 -22.01 3.03
C VAL A 300 -2.61 -21.83 4.34
N LEU A 301 -2.48 -22.78 5.28
CA LEU A 301 -3.21 -22.72 6.55
C LEU A 301 -2.84 -21.48 7.38
N SER A 302 -1.55 -21.15 7.46
CA SER A 302 -1.09 -19.98 8.23
C SER A 302 -1.64 -18.67 7.66
N HIS A 303 -1.53 -18.44 6.36
CA HIS A 303 -1.95 -17.16 5.75
C HIS A 303 -3.47 -17.05 5.63
N VAL A 304 -4.19 -18.15 5.37
CA VAL A 304 -5.65 -18.15 5.46
C VAL A 304 -6.08 -17.87 6.90
N GLY A 305 -5.45 -18.50 7.89
CA GLY A 305 -5.69 -18.24 9.31
C GLY A 305 -5.48 -16.76 9.68
N MET A 306 -4.37 -16.17 9.24
CA MET A 306 -4.12 -14.72 9.40
C MET A 306 -5.22 -13.89 8.73
N GLY A 307 -5.64 -14.23 7.51
CA GLY A 307 -6.73 -13.54 6.83
C GLY A 307 -8.04 -13.60 7.61
N LEU A 308 -8.43 -14.78 8.11
CA LEU A 308 -9.63 -14.96 8.93
C LEU A 308 -9.56 -14.13 10.22
N LEU A 309 -8.39 -14.09 10.88
CA LEU A 309 -8.17 -13.25 12.05
C LEU A 309 -8.32 -11.75 11.73
N ALA A 310 -7.66 -11.25 10.69
CA ALA A 310 -7.79 -9.85 10.27
C ALA A 310 -9.24 -9.48 9.91
N PHE A 311 -9.95 -10.34 9.20
CA PHE A 311 -11.31 -10.04 8.73
C PHE A 311 -12.39 -10.19 9.79
N SER A 312 -12.06 -10.78 10.95
CA SER A 312 -12.95 -10.86 12.12
C SER A 312 -13.14 -9.54 12.87
N LEU A 313 -12.28 -8.53 12.61
CA LEU A 313 -12.32 -7.23 13.30
C LEU A 313 -13.40 -6.32 12.71
N ASP A 314 -14.53 -6.15 13.41
CA ASP A 314 -15.85 -5.75 12.88
C ASP A 314 -16.03 -4.29 12.36
N SER A 315 -15.38 -3.92 11.24
CA SER A 315 -15.65 -2.65 10.52
C SER A 315 -15.24 -2.70 9.05
N TRP A 316 -16.04 -2.08 8.17
CA TRP A 316 -15.73 -1.91 6.74
C TRP A 316 -14.55 -0.95 6.55
N SER A 317 -13.53 -1.36 5.80
CA SER A 317 -12.37 -0.53 5.43
C SER A 317 -11.72 -1.06 4.15
N THR A 318 -11.18 -0.15 3.33
CA THR A 318 -10.41 -0.51 2.12
C THR A 318 -9.13 -1.28 2.45
N SER A 319 -8.62 -1.15 3.68
CA SER A 319 -7.44 -1.86 4.19
C SER A 319 -7.56 -3.38 4.15
N ARG A 320 -8.78 -3.95 4.25
CA ARG A 320 -8.97 -5.40 4.19
C ARG A 320 -8.62 -5.98 2.83
N GLY A 321 -8.94 -5.25 1.76
CA GLY A 321 -8.56 -5.65 0.41
C GLY A 321 -7.04 -5.69 0.24
N ASP A 322 -6.34 -4.72 0.82
CA ASP A 322 -4.88 -4.65 0.79
C ASP A 322 -4.25 -5.77 1.63
N THR A 323 -4.83 -6.10 2.78
CA THR A 323 -4.43 -7.27 3.59
C THR A 323 -4.63 -8.58 2.83
N ALA A 324 -5.79 -8.79 2.19
CA ALA A 324 -6.06 -9.98 1.38
C ALA A 324 -5.03 -10.14 0.24
N GLN A 325 -4.72 -9.03 -0.43
CA GLN A 325 -3.74 -8.98 -1.50
C GLN A 325 -2.32 -9.29 -1.02
N ALA A 326 -1.89 -8.75 0.12
CA ALA A 326 -0.56 -9.01 0.65
C ALA A 326 -0.40 -10.44 1.16
N LEU A 327 -1.39 -10.98 1.89
CA LEU A 327 -1.38 -12.37 2.32
C LEU A 327 -1.42 -13.33 1.13
N GLY A 328 -2.22 -13.02 0.10
CA GLY A 328 -2.24 -13.79 -1.14
C GLY A 328 -0.86 -13.78 -1.82
N THR A 329 -0.27 -12.61 -2.00
CA THR A 329 1.08 -12.46 -2.57
C THR A 329 2.13 -13.27 -1.79
N GLY A 330 2.05 -13.25 -0.45
CA GLY A 330 2.93 -14.02 0.45
C GLY A 330 2.80 -15.53 0.23
N VAL A 331 1.57 -16.07 0.20
CA VAL A 331 1.32 -17.49 -0.10
C VAL A 331 1.81 -17.87 -1.48
N GLY A 332 1.46 -17.08 -2.49
CA GLY A 332 1.87 -17.31 -3.87
C GLY A 332 3.38 -17.44 -3.99
N THR A 333 4.10 -16.47 -3.41
CA THR A 333 5.56 -16.45 -3.42
C THR A 333 6.16 -17.63 -2.65
N ALA A 334 5.62 -17.96 -1.47
CA ALA A 334 6.12 -19.07 -0.65
C ALA A 334 5.89 -20.43 -1.32
N LEU A 335 4.71 -20.66 -1.92
CA LEU A 335 4.43 -21.85 -2.72
C LEU A 335 5.31 -21.90 -3.98
N GLY A 336 5.50 -20.75 -4.63
CA GLY A 336 6.36 -20.62 -5.78
C GLY A 336 7.82 -20.93 -5.44
N THR A 337 8.27 -20.52 -4.25
CA THR A 337 9.60 -20.85 -3.71
C THR A 337 9.77 -22.35 -3.54
N HIS A 338 8.78 -23.02 -2.95
CA HIS A 338 8.81 -24.47 -2.78
C HIS A 338 8.94 -25.21 -4.12
N VAL A 339 8.10 -24.84 -5.10
CA VAL A 339 8.13 -25.44 -6.45
C VAL A 339 9.44 -25.11 -7.16
N ASN A 340 9.90 -23.86 -7.07
CA ASN A 340 11.15 -23.44 -7.67
C ASN A 340 12.34 -24.24 -7.12
N HIS A 341 12.43 -24.41 -5.79
CA HIS A 341 13.48 -25.21 -5.17
C HIS A 341 13.49 -26.66 -5.66
N ARG A 342 12.32 -27.27 -5.85
CA ARG A 342 12.18 -28.65 -6.35
C ARG A 342 12.55 -28.81 -7.83
N LEU A 343 12.35 -27.75 -8.62
CA LEU A 343 12.63 -27.73 -10.06
C LEU A 343 13.99 -27.12 -10.41
N GLY A 344 14.67 -26.48 -9.46
CA GLY A 344 15.96 -25.82 -9.67
C GLY A 344 15.92 -24.61 -10.61
N LEU A 345 14.83 -23.81 -10.60
CA LEU A 345 14.65 -22.71 -11.57
C LEU A 345 15.46 -21.44 -11.22
N LEU A 346 15.55 -21.09 -9.94
CA LEU A 346 16.36 -20.01 -9.39
C LEU A 346 17.22 -20.59 -8.25
N THR A 347 18.44 -20.98 -8.59
CA THR A 347 19.39 -21.52 -7.60
C THR A 347 20.09 -20.40 -6.86
N ASP A 348 20.10 -20.49 -5.52
CA ASP A 348 20.82 -19.53 -4.69
C ASP A 348 22.34 -19.70 -4.89
N PRO A 349 23.12 -18.59 -4.98
CA PRO A 349 24.57 -18.67 -5.05
C PRO A 349 25.17 -19.43 -3.85
N PRO A 350 26.22 -20.25 -4.04
CA PRO A 350 26.86 -20.95 -2.94
C PRO A 350 27.54 -19.96 -1.99
N LEU A 351 27.68 -20.34 -0.71
CA LEU A 351 28.32 -19.48 0.31
C LEU A 351 29.76 -19.09 -0.04
N SER A 352 30.47 -19.92 -0.80
CA SER A 352 31.82 -19.64 -1.28
C SER A 352 31.90 -18.52 -2.31
N ALA A 353 30.77 -18.14 -2.92
CA ALA A 353 30.68 -17.03 -3.87
C ALA A 353 30.41 -15.68 -3.18
N LEU A 354 30.30 -15.64 -1.86
CA LEU A 354 30.05 -14.42 -1.10
C LEU A 354 31.36 -13.74 -0.66
N PRO A 355 31.42 -12.39 -0.64
CA PRO A 355 30.36 -11.47 -1.05
C PRO A 355 30.20 -11.38 -2.58
N LEU A 356 28.98 -11.11 -3.04
CA LEU A 356 28.65 -10.93 -4.45
C LEU A 356 29.15 -9.55 -4.92
N ALA A 357 30.02 -9.55 -5.92
CA ALA A 357 30.49 -8.32 -6.56
C ALA A 357 29.36 -7.62 -7.30
N VAL A 358 29.30 -6.28 -7.21
CA VAL A 358 28.36 -5.48 -8.00
C VAL A 358 28.85 -5.47 -9.46
N PRO A 359 28.11 -6.05 -10.42
CA PRO A 359 28.57 -6.11 -11.80
C PRO A 359 28.62 -4.71 -12.42
N ALA A 360 29.62 -4.47 -13.27
CA ALA A 360 29.70 -3.23 -14.03
C ALA A 360 28.46 -3.08 -14.93
N ALA A 361 27.88 -1.87 -14.95
CA ALA A 361 26.68 -1.57 -15.72
C ALA A 361 26.97 -1.50 -17.24
N GLY A 362 27.16 -2.66 -17.86
CA GLY A 362 27.31 -2.80 -19.31
C GLY A 362 25.95 -2.81 -20.03
N LEU A 363 25.93 -2.35 -21.29
CA LEU A 363 24.72 -2.33 -22.12
C LEU A 363 24.06 -3.71 -22.24
N GLY A 364 24.84 -4.79 -22.30
CA GLY A 364 24.33 -6.16 -22.33
C GLY A 364 23.61 -6.59 -21.06
N LEU A 365 24.14 -6.22 -19.88
CA LEU A 365 23.49 -6.48 -18.59
C LEU A 365 22.18 -5.69 -18.48
N VAL A 366 22.23 -4.39 -18.80
CA VAL A 366 21.04 -3.52 -18.80
C VAL A 366 19.98 -4.04 -19.76
N GLY A 367 20.38 -4.41 -20.98
CA GLY A 367 19.48 -4.97 -21.99
C GLY A 367 18.84 -6.28 -21.55
N ARG A 368 19.61 -7.20 -20.96
CA ARG A 368 19.09 -8.47 -20.42
C ARG A 368 18.14 -8.23 -19.25
N SER A 369 18.49 -7.35 -18.33
CA SER A 369 17.65 -7.03 -17.17
C SER A 369 16.33 -6.38 -17.58
N LEU A 370 16.38 -5.49 -18.58
CA LEU A 370 15.18 -4.88 -19.17
C LEU A 370 14.32 -5.93 -19.89
N ALA A 371 14.94 -6.82 -20.68
CA ALA A 371 14.21 -7.89 -21.37
C ALA A 371 13.51 -8.83 -20.39
N ARG A 372 14.21 -9.28 -19.33
CA ARG A 372 13.61 -10.06 -18.23
C ARG A 372 12.45 -9.32 -17.59
N PHE A 373 12.65 -8.05 -17.24
CA PHE A 373 11.63 -7.25 -16.57
C PHE A 373 10.39 -7.05 -17.43
N VAL A 374 10.53 -6.66 -18.70
CA VAL A 374 9.41 -6.44 -19.62
C VAL A 374 8.65 -7.75 -19.89
N LEU A 375 9.37 -8.82 -20.24
CA LEU A 375 8.75 -10.13 -20.50
C LEU A 375 8.05 -10.67 -19.26
N GLY A 376 8.73 -10.64 -18.11
CA GLY A 376 8.18 -11.13 -16.86
C GLY A 376 6.94 -10.35 -16.42
N VAL A 377 6.98 -9.01 -16.47
CA VAL A 377 5.81 -8.16 -16.15
C VAL A 377 4.66 -8.46 -17.11
N ALA A 378 4.91 -8.65 -18.41
CA ALA A 378 3.87 -9.03 -19.36
C ALA A 378 3.18 -10.35 -18.95
N VAL A 379 3.96 -11.38 -18.58
CA VAL A 379 3.44 -12.66 -18.09
C VAL A 379 2.63 -12.48 -16.79
N LEU A 380 3.08 -11.65 -15.85
CA LEU A 380 2.35 -11.34 -14.62
C LEU A 380 1.01 -10.63 -14.90
N LEU A 381 0.98 -9.70 -15.85
CA LEU A 381 -0.25 -8.99 -16.24
C LEU A 381 -1.25 -9.95 -16.89
N VAL A 382 -0.80 -10.84 -17.77
CA VAL A 382 -1.64 -11.89 -18.35
C VAL A 382 -2.18 -12.82 -17.25
N CYS A 383 -1.33 -13.26 -16.33
CA CYS A 383 -1.76 -14.06 -15.17
C CYS A 383 -2.85 -13.34 -14.36
N ARG A 384 -2.64 -12.06 -14.02
CA ARG A 384 -3.62 -11.25 -13.29
C ARG A 384 -4.94 -11.13 -14.05
N MET A 385 -4.89 -10.87 -15.35
CA MET A 385 -6.08 -10.75 -16.20
C MET A 385 -6.88 -12.04 -16.27
N VAL A 386 -6.22 -13.17 -16.56
CA VAL A 386 -6.84 -14.49 -16.63
C VAL A 386 -7.45 -14.86 -15.29
N MET A 387 -6.70 -14.71 -14.20
CA MET A 387 -7.17 -15.05 -12.86
C MET A 387 -8.33 -14.15 -12.40
N LYS A 388 -8.33 -12.85 -12.74
CA LYS A 388 -9.47 -11.94 -12.50
C LYS A 388 -10.71 -12.40 -13.27
N ALA A 389 -10.56 -12.71 -14.56
CA ALA A 389 -11.64 -13.14 -15.44
C ALA A 389 -12.28 -14.48 -15.03
N VAL A 390 -11.50 -15.37 -14.41
CA VAL A 390 -12.00 -16.66 -13.91
C VAL A 390 -12.57 -16.54 -12.49
N THR A 391 -11.85 -15.87 -11.58
CA THR A 391 -12.16 -15.87 -10.15
C THR A 391 -13.43 -15.09 -9.84
N ILE A 392 -13.61 -13.88 -10.40
CA ILE A 392 -14.77 -13.03 -10.07
C ILE A 392 -16.09 -13.73 -10.47
N PRO A 393 -16.28 -14.22 -11.72
CA PRO A 393 -17.51 -14.93 -12.08
C PRO A 393 -17.69 -16.22 -11.30
N GLY A 394 -16.60 -16.94 -10.98
CA GLY A 394 -16.64 -18.13 -10.12
C GLY A 394 -17.23 -17.83 -8.74
N LEU A 395 -16.71 -16.81 -8.05
CA LEU A 395 -17.21 -16.38 -6.75
C LEU A 395 -18.65 -15.87 -6.83
N CYS A 396 -19.01 -15.14 -7.88
CA CYS A 396 -20.38 -14.68 -8.09
C CYS A 396 -21.36 -15.85 -8.17
N ARG A 397 -21.02 -16.93 -8.90
CA ARG A 397 -21.84 -18.15 -8.97
C ARG A 397 -21.95 -18.85 -7.61
N VAL A 398 -20.84 -18.97 -6.88
CA VAL A 398 -20.82 -19.63 -5.56
C VAL A 398 -21.68 -18.88 -4.54
N PHE A 399 -21.69 -17.54 -4.58
CA PHE A 399 -22.44 -16.72 -3.63
C PHE A 399 -23.82 -16.25 -4.13
N GLY A 400 -24.23 -16.63 -5.34
CA GLY A 400 -25.51 -16.22 -5.93
C GLY A 400 -25.61 -14.71 -6.23
N ILE A 401 -24.48 -14.06 -6.52
CA ILE A 401 -24.41 -12.62 -6.82
C ILE A 401 -24.47 -12.42 -8.35
N PRO A 402 -25.28 -11.47 -8.86
CA PRO A 402 -25.31 -11.16 -10.29
C PRO A 402 -23.93 -10.75 -10.82
N ALA A 403 -23.44 -11.43 -11.86
CA ALA A 403 -22.11 -11.19 -12.42
C ALA A 403 -22.08 -10.13 -13.56
N GLY A 404 -23.22 -9.47 -13.84
CA GLY A 404 -23.37 -8.56 -14.98
C GLY A 404 -22.52 -7.29 -14.88
N ASP A 405 -22.33 -6.77 -13.66
CA ASP A 405 -21.41 -5.68 -13.38
C ASP A 405 -20.33 -6.11 -12.38
N VAL A 406 -19.09 -6.22 -12.87
CA VAL A 406 -17.91 -6.55 -12.06
C VAL A 406 -17.71 -5.53 -10.95
N ARG A 407 -18.03 -4.25 -11.17
CA ARG A 407 -17.86 -3.20 -10.16
C ARG A 407 -18.84 -3.41 -9.01
N SER A 408 -20.11 -3.64 -9.30
CA SER A 408 -21.12 -3.99 -8.29
C SER A 408 -20.79 -5.31 -7.55
N ALA A 409 -20.34 -6.33 -8.27
CA ALA A 409 -19.93 -7.60 -7.65
C ALA A 409 -18.79 -7.39 -6.63
N ARG A 410 -17.80 -6.54 -6.96
CA ARG A 410 -16.67 -6.21 -6.08
C ARG A 410 -17.03 -5.34 -4.87
N GLN A 411 -18.23 -4.77 -4.80
CA GLN A 411 -18.71 -4.13 -3.57
C GLN A 411 -19.05 -5.16 -2.49
N HIS A 412 -19.27 -6.43 -2.86
CA HIS A 412 -19.55 -7.50 -1.91
C HIS A 412 -18.25 -8.09 -1.34
N MET A 413 -18.10 -8.04 -0.01
CA MET A 413 -16.89 -8.51 0.69
C MET A 413 -16.58 -10.00 0.44
N ARG A 414 -17.63 -10.81 0.27
CA ARG A 414 -17.54 -12.24 -0.08
C ARG A 414 -16.91 -12.47 -1.46
N VAL A 415 -16.90 -11.45 -2.32
CA VAL A 415 -16.24 -11.48 -3.63
C VAL A 415 -14.88 -10.79 -3.54
N GLU A 416 -14.79 -9.55 -3.05
CA GLU A 416 -13.57 -8.74 -3.11
C GLU A 416 -12.38 -9.37 -2.37
N LEU A 417 -12.56 -9.89 -1.15
CA LEU A 417 -11.44 -10.45 -0.39
C LEU A 417 -10.93 -11.76 -0.99
N PRO A 418 -11.78 -12.78 -1.28
CA PRO A 418 -11.28 -14.02 -1.88
C PRO A 418 -10.73 -13.78 -3.29
N TYR A 419 -11.32 -12.88 -4.07
CA TYR A 419 -10.79 -12.47 -5.37
C TYR A 419 -9.35 -11.96 -5.26
N ARG A 420 -9.11 -10.95 -4.41
CA ARG A 420 -7.76 -10.39 -4.24
C ARG A 420 -6.80 -11.46 -3.72
N TYR A 421 -7.21 -12.24 -2.74
CA TYR A 421 -6.36 -13.31 -2.20
C TYR A 421 -5.94 -14.31 -3.29
N ILE A 422 -6.89 -14.85 -4.06
CA ILE A 422 -6.63 -15.87 -5.08
C ILE A 422 -5.79 -15.30 -6.23
N VAL A 423 -6.17 -14.14 -6.76
CA VAL A 423 -5.47 -13.54 -7.92
C VAL A 423 -4.03 -13.19 -7.56
N TYR A 424 -3.79 -12.56 -6.43
CA TYR A 424 -2.43 -12.18 -6.04
C TYR A 424 -1.59 -13.37 -5.55
N SER A 425 -2.22 -14.44 -5.05
CA SER A 425 -1.53 -15.73 -4.87
C SER A 425 -1.01 -16.29 -6.19
N ALA A 426 -1.85 -16.29 -7.23
CA ALA A 426 -1.41 -16.75 -8.54
C ALA A 426 -0.31 -15.86 -9.14
N VAL A 427 -0.41 -14.54 -8.99
CA VAL A 427 0.62 -13.59 -9.44
C VAL A 427 1.94 -13.80 -8.69
N GLY A 428 1.92 -13.95 -7.37
CA GLY A 428 3.12 -14.24 -6.56
C GLY A 428 3.79 -15.55 -6.95
N PHE A 429 2.98 -16.61 -7.15
CA PHE A 429 3.46 -17.90 -7.64
C PHE A 429 4.07 -17.79 -9.03
N CYS A 430 3.40 -17.07 -9.93
CA CYS A 430 3.85 -16.84 -11.29
C CYS A 430 5.20 -16.11 -11.32
N CYS A 431 5.38 -15.10 -10.46
CA CYS A 431 6.62 -14.33 -10.34
C CYS A 431 7.83 -15.18 -9.98
N VAL A 432 7.65 -16.15 -9.08
CA VAL A 432 8.75 -16.93 -8.50
C VAL A 432 8.99 -18.26 -9.21
N SER A 433 8.00 -18.81 -9.91
CA SER A 433 8.16 -20.11 -10.60
C SER A 433 7.95 -20.02 -12.10
N VAL A 434 6.80 -19.51 -12.55
CA VAL A 434 6.41 -19.55 -13.98
C VAL A 434 7.30 -18.62 -14.81
N VAL A 435 7.56 -17.40 -14.34
CA VAL A 435 8.39 -16.45 -15.07
C VAL A 435 9.85 -16.94 -15.19
N PRO A 436 10.52 -17.42 -14.14
CA PRO A 436 11.84 -18.04 -14.28
C PRO A 436 11.87 -19.23 -15.24
N PHE A 437 10.83 -20.07 -15.24
CA PHE A 437 10.70 -21.15 -16.22
C PHE A 437 10.62 -20.61 -17.67
N VAL A 438 9.84 -19.55 -17.90
CA VAL A 438 9.77 -18.87 -19.20
C VAL A 438 11.12 -18.29 -19.60
N PHE A 439 11.86 -17.68 -18.68
CA PHE A 439 13.23 -17.20 -18.95
C PHE A 439 14.16 -18.33 -19.39
N GLY A 440 14.04 -19.51 -18.78
CA GLY A 440 14.75 -20.72 -19.22
C GLY A 440 14.43 -21.11 -20.66
N MET A 441 13.15 -21.06 -21.06
CA MET A 441 12.74 -21.40 -22.43
C MET A 441 13.27 -20.43 -23.49
N VAL A 442 13.46 -19.15 -23.14
CA VAL A 442 13.88 -18.11 -24.10
C VAL A 442 15.34 -17.66 -23.93
N ASN A 443 16.17 -18.45 -23.23
CA ASN A 443 17.58 -18.15 -22.94
C ASN A 443 17.81 -16.80 -22.24
N LEU A 444 16.87 -16.41 -21.38
CA LEU A 444 17.00 -15.27 -20.48
C LEU A 444 17.27 -15.68 -19.03
N ALA A 445 17.32 -16.98 -18.68
CA ALA A 445 17.51 -17.46 -17.31
C ALA A 445 18.73 -16.86 -16.61
#